data_AF-A0A2N3Y5H2-F1
#
_entry.id   AF-A0A2N3Y5H2-F1
#
_cell.length_a   1.000
_cell.length_b   1.000
_cell.length_c   1.000
_cell.angle_alpha   90.00
_cell.angle_beta   90.00
_cell.angle_gamma   90.00
#
_symmetry.space_group_name_H-M   'P 1'
#
loop_
_entity.id
_entity.type
_entity.pdbx_description
1 polymer ?
#
loop_
_entity_poly.entity_id
_entity_poly.type
_entity_poly.pdbx_seq_one_letter_code
_entity_poly.pdbx_strand_id
1 'polypeptide(L)'
;MTAELVHAALTAPSFQNVRRRVFRQLVESLVYEGALKTRQDGDEHFVDGADAAGAGVCYSFRAVRRFGFDRVGLTSVVRRGDVEAESVALFLAEVRDSLDADAEHLTGFARELAETLFKDALSEHVRTERRTALSTADYDTLESAITDGHRYHPTYKSRLGFDAADNIAFGPEFANPVRPLWLAAHRRITEISASASVDDQYVAGQLGPAAVEFHRRIAELGHDPGDYVLVPVHPWQWRERIARAFSDQLGQGELIPLGTDPDDFGAQQSIRTLACWDDPQRPYLKLSMSIVNTSTSRGLAAHTVRNAARITDWLRQVVAGDDYLRDELRPVLLGEDLGVAVTPESGLLQADTYGALACIWRESLHRHLEPGERAVPFTGLTACHVDGTPLIDPWVRELGVEEWVRRLVRVSVLPLVHLLCRHGIALESHAQNMVLVHENGTPTRVVLKDFHDGVRFSRAHLAEPQRCPELAGTPAHHQNRNSFVETGELGLVTDFLLDAFFFINLGELAIFLADRCDLDERRFWRLVRDEIRAYQQRFGELADRFALFDVFTPTIEVEKLTTRRLLPDTELRLHTVPNPLAEVDRC
;
A
#
# COMPACT_ATOMS: atom_id res chain seq x y z
N MET A 1 29.92 -8.56 -5.98
CA MET A 1 28.47 -8.86 -5.87
C MET A 1 27.57 -7.71 -6.30
N THR A 2 27.52 -6.55 -5.62
CA THR A 2 26.57 -5.47 -6.01
C THR A 2 26.75 -4.95 -7.44
N ALA A 3 27.99 -4.67 -7.88
CA ALA A 3 28.24 -4.14 -9.22
C ALA A 3 27.92 -5.14 -10.34
N GLU A 4 28.22 -6.43 -10.13
CA GLU A 4 27.94 -7.49 -11.11
C GLU A 4 26.44 -7.71 -11.27
N LEU A 5 25.70 -7.77 -10.15
CA LEU A 5 24.24 -7.88 -10.17
C LEU A 5 23.60 -6.69 -10.87
N VAL A 6 24.05 -5.46 -10.57
CA VAL A 6 23.56 -4.25 -11.24
C VAL A 6 23.79 -4.32 -12.76
N HIS A 7 25.00 -4.70 -13.18
CA HIS A 7 25.30 -4.83 -14.60
C HIS A 7 24.46 -5.92 -15.27
N ALA A 8 24.31 -7.08 -14.62
CA ALA A 8 23.51 -8.19 -15.13
C ALA A 8 22.03 -7.82 -15.27
N ALA A 9 21.45 -7.13 -14.28
CA ALA A 9 20.07 -6.69 -14.31
C ALA A 9 19.79 -5.66 -15.41
N LEU A 10 20.66 -4.66 -15.58
CA LEU A 10 20.47 -3.58 -16.57
C LEU A 10 20.77 -4.02 -18.01
N THR A 11 21.51 -5.11 -18.19
CA THR A 11 21.80 -5.69 -19.52
C THR A 11 20.93 -6.90 -19.86
N ALA A 12 20.14 -7.40 -18.91
CA ALA A 12 19.22 -8.51 -19.14
C ALA A 12 18.06 -8.11 -20.07
N PRO A 13 17.55 -9.04 -20.89
CA PRO A 13 16.36 -8.79 -21.72
C PRO A 13 15.11 -8.35 -20.92
N SER A 14 15.01 -8.74 -19.65
CA SER A 14 13.92 -8.32 -18.75
C SER A 14 13.87 -6.81 -18.53
N PHE A 15 15.01 -6.10 -18.62
CA PHE A 15 15.04 -4.65 -18.43
C PHE A 15 14.19 -3.90 -19.47
N GLN A 16 14.13 -4.41 -20.71
CA GLN A 16 13.26 -3.83 -21.74
C GLN A 16 11.78 -3.93 -21.35
N ASN A 17 11.36 -5.03 -20.71
CA ASN A 17 9.99 -5.21 -20.25
C ASN A 17 9.65 -4.27 -19.08
N VAL A 18 10.59 -4.09 -18.15
CA VAL A 18 10.48 -3.10 -17.07
C VAL A 18 10.31 -1.69 -17.65
N ARG A 19 11.14 -1.31 -18.62
CA ARG A 19 11.06 -0.01 -19.31
C ARG A 19 9.71 0.19 -19.99
N ARG A 20 9.25 -0.80 -20.76
CA ARG A 20 7.92 -0.78 -21.42
C ARG A 20 6.80 -0.63 -20.41
N ARG A 21 6.87 -1.33 -19.27
CA ARG A 21 5.88 -1.22 -18.19
C ARG A 21 5.83 0.17 -17.59
N VAL A 22 6.98 0.77 -17.25
CA VAL A 22 7.03 2.12 -16.68
C VAL A 22 6.48 3.14 -17.69
N PHE A 23 6.87 3.05 -18.96
CA PHE A 23 6.29 3.89 -20.01
C PHE A 23 4.78 3.72 -20.13
N ARG A 24 4.29 2.47 -20.11
CA ARG A 24 2.87 2.16 -20.20
C ARG A 24 2.09 2.85 -19.08
N GLN A 25 2.44 2.59 -17.82
CA GLN A 25 1.75 3.18 -16.67
C GLN A 25 1.87 4.71 -16.63
N LEU A 26 3.03 5.26 -17.00
CA LEU A 26 3.24 6.71 -17.08
C LEU A 26 2.30 7.35 -18.09
N VAL A 27 2.26 6.84 -19.32
CA VAL A 27 1.42 7.43 -20.36
C VAL A 27 -0.06 7.19 -20.10
N GLU A 28 -0.45 6.00 -19.64
CA GLU A 28 -1.84 5.70 -19.24
C GLU A 28 -2.34 6.71 -18.20
N SER A 29 -1.59 6.91 -17.11
CA SER A 29 -1.98 7.82 -16.04
C SER A 29 -1.95 9.29 -16.46
N LEU A 30 -0.93 9.73 -17.20
CA LEU A 30 -0.86 11.10 -17.72
C LEU A 30 -2.03 11.46 -18.63
N VAL A 31 -2.42 10.54 -19.53
CA VAL A 31 -3.55 10.76 -20.44
C VAL A 31 -4.87 10.69 -19.67
N TYR A 32 -5.01 9.73 -18.75
CA TYR A 32 -6.22 9.53 -17.95
C TYR A 32 -6.52 10.74 -17.05
N GLU A 33 -5.48 11.29 -16.41
CA GLU A 33 -5.63 12.44 -15.50
C GLU A 33 -5.69 13.80 -16.23
N GLY A 34 -5.49 13.79 -17.57
CA GLY A 34 -5.46 14.99 -18.41
C GLY A 34 -4.18 15.82 -18.28
N ALA A 35 -3.12 15.25 -17.70
CA ALA A 35 -1.85 15.92 -17.47
C ALA A 35 -0.94 15.96 -18.73
N LEU A 36 -1.27 15.20 -19.78
CA LEU A 36 -0.57 15.18 -21.06
C LEU A 36 -1.51 15.53 -22.21
N LYS A 37 -1.14 16.57 -22.96
CA LYS A 37 -1.85 16.96 -24.18
C LYS A 37 -1.49 16.03 -25.32
N THR A 38 -2.49 15.39 -25.91
CA THR A 38 -2.35 14.50 -27.07
C THR A 38 -3.24 14.94 -28.22
N ARG A 39 -2.73 14.87 -29.46
CA ARG A 39 -3.58 14.85 -30.67
C ARG A 39 -3.99 13.40 -30.95
N GLN A 40 -5.25 13.17 -31.32
CA GLN A 40 -5.79 11.82 -31.56
C GLN A 40 -6.24 11.65 -33.01
N ASP A 41 -5.97 10.48 -33.58
CA ASP A 41 -6.50 10.01 -34.87
C ASP A 41 -6.92 8.53 -34.72
N GLY A 42 -8.23 8.30 -34.54
CA GLY A 42 -8.74 6.99 -34.10
C GLY A 42 -8.16 6.60 -32.74
N ASP A 43 -7.60 5.39 -32.66
CA ASP A 43 -6.96 4.86 -31.44
C ASP A 43 -5.49 5.30 -31.31
N GLU A 44 -4.96 6.06 -32.27
CA GLU A 44 -3.57 6.52 -32.27
C GLU A 44 -3.45 7.92 -31.68
N HIS A 45 -2.53 8.07 -30.73
CA HIS A 45 -2.24 9.31 -30.04
C HIS A 45 -0.86 9.81 -30.46
N PHE A 46 -0.75 11.13 -30.61
CA PHE A 46 0.48 11.84 -30.94
C PHE A 46 0.75 12.92 -29.89
N VAL A 47 1.99 13.02 -29.46
CA VAL A 47 2.47 14.03 -28.53
C VAL A 47 3.60 14.78 -29.21
N ASP A 48 3.40 16.08 -29.39
CA ASP A 48 4.44 16.96 -29.91
C ASP A 48 5.40 17.35 -28.78
N GLY A 49 6.68 17.41 -29.12
CA GLY A 49 7.76 17.80 -28.23
C GLY A 49 8.91 18.45 -29.00
N ALA A 50 9.97 18.81 -28.28
CA ALA A 50 11.17 19.39 -28.85
C ALA A 50 12.42 18.78 -28.20
N ASP A 51 13.44 18.46 -29.01
CA ASP A 51 14.71 17.99 -28.50
C ASP A 51 15.54 19.13 -27.85
N ALA A 52 16.72 18.79 -27.33
CA ALA A 52 17.60 19.76 -26.68
C ALA A 52 18.08 20.91 -27.61
N ALA A 53 18.02 20.74 -28.93
CA ALA A 53 18.34 21.75 -29.92
C ALA A 53 17.11 22.57 -30.37
N GLY A 54 15.91 22.23 -29.86
CA GLY A 54 14.65 22.85 -30.24
C GLY A 54 14.06 22.30 -31.54
N ALA A 55 14.58 21.19 -32.07
CA ALA A 55 13.99 20.53 -33.23
C ALA A 55 12.75 19.73 -32.80
N GLY A 56 11.70 19.77 -33.61
CA GLY A 56 10.45 19.08 -33.32
C GLY A 56 10.62 17.56 -33.27
N VAL A 57 10.08 16.95 -32.22
CA VAL A 57 10.00 15.49 -32.03
C VAL A 57 8.53 15.12 -31.85
N CYS A 58 8.14 13.96 -32.38
CA CYS A 58 6.80 13.42 -32.17
C CYS A 58 6.90 12.07 -31.48
N TYR A 59 6.13 11.90 -30.41
CA TYR A 59 5.89 10.59 -29.81
C TYR A 59 4.54 10.06 -30.26
N SER A 60 4.42 8.74 -30.43
CA SER A 60 3.14 8.10 -30.77
C SER A 60 2.92 6.80 -30.00
N PHE A 61 1.65 6.50 -29.74
CA PHE A 61 1.19 5.27 -29.09
C PHE A 61 -0.28 5.03 -29.40
N ARG A 62 -0.73 3.78 -29.24
CA ARG A 62 -2.15 3.43 -29.33
C ARG A 62 -2.72 3.15 -27.95
N ALA A 63 -3.94 3.62 -27.72
CA ALA A 63 -4.64 3.43 -26.47
C ALA A 63 -6.12 3.16 -26.70
N VAL A 64 -6.73 2.46 -25.74
CA VAL A 64 -8.17 2.20 -25.70
C VAL A 64 -8.73 2.67 -24.37
N ARG A 65 -10.05 2.89 -24.34
CA ARG A 65 -10.79 3.09 -23.10
C ARG A 65 -11.30 1.76 -22.58
N ARG A 66 -10.93 1.43 -21.34
CA ARG A 66 -11.40 0.24 -20.61
C ARG A 66 -12.78 0.53 -20.06
N PHE A 67 -13.61 -0.51 -19.94
CA PHE A 67 -14.97 -0.34 -19.43
C PHE A 67 -14.97 0.06 -17.94
N GLY A 68 -14.06 -0.49 -17.15
CA GLY A 68 -13.87 -0.07 -15.76
C GLY A 68 -13.34 1.37 -15.66
N PHE A 69 -14.19 2.29 -15.19
CA PHE A 69 -13.84 3.68 -14.88
C PHE A 69 -13.28 4.50 -16.05
N ASP A 70 -13.55 4.11 -17.29
CA ASP A 70 -13.00 4.75 -18.50
C ASP A 70 -11.45 4.86 -18.49
N ARG A 71 -10.79 3.90 -17.82
CA ARG A 71 -9.33 3.89 -17.69
C ARG A 71 -8.67 3.80 -19.06
N VAL A 72 -7.54 4.49 -19.20
CA VAL A 72 -6.70 4.38 -20.40
C VAL A 72 -5.89 3.09 -20.34
N GLY A 73 -5.96 2.28 -21.39
CA GLY A 73 -5.13 1.09 -21.58
C GLY A 73 -4.29 1.20 -22.86
N LEU A 74 -2.97 1.18 -22.72
CA LEU A 74 -2.06 1.24 -23.86
C LEU A 74 -1.97 -0.12 -24.56
N THR A 75 -2.16 -0.12 -25.89
CA THR A 75 -2.15 -1.33 -26.73
C THR A 75 -0.90 -1.42 -27.62
N SER A 76 -0.05 -0.39 -27.60
CA SER A 76 1.26 -0.40 -28.24
C SER A 76 2.35 0.12 -27.32
N VAL A 77 3.61 -0.13 -27.70
CA VAL A 77 4.75 0.60 -27.13
C VAL A 77 4.66 2.09 -27.49
N VAL A 78 5.27 2.93 -26.67
CA VAL A 78 5.50 4.35 -26.96
C VAL A 78 6.66 4.45 -27.95
N ARG A 79 6.45 5.17 -29.05
CA ARG A 79 7.48 5.41 -30.08
C ARG A 79 7.91 6.86 -30.09
N ARG A 80 9.17 7.12 -30.41
CA ARG A 80 9.75 8.44 -30.73
C ARG A 80 10.07 8.44 -32.22
N GLY A 81 9.24 9.08 -33.05
CA GLY A 81 9.25 8.85 -34.50
C GLY A 81 8.94 7.38 -34.81
N ASP A 82 9.81 6.73 -35.58
CA ASP A 82 9.61 5.33 -36.02
C ASP A 82 10.19 4.27 -35.07
N VAL A 83 10.89 4.67 -34.01
CA VAL A 83 11.57 3.76 -33.07
C VAL A 83 10.90 3.73 -31.70
N GLU A 84 11.01 2.61 -30.99
CA GLU A 84 10.54 2.50 -29.60
C GLU A 84 11.29 3.50 -28.70
N ALA A 85 10.57 4.19 -27.81
CA ALA A 85 11.16 5.14 -26.89
C ALA A 85 12.02 4.42 -25.84
N GLU A 86 13.26 4.88 -25.65
CA GLU A 86 14.25 4.18 -24.83
C GLU A 86 14.58 4.86 -23.51
N SER A 87 14.13 6.10 -23.31
CA SER A 87 14.43 6.89 -22.12
C SER A 87 13.20 7.66 -21.65
N VAL A 88 12.69 7.29 -20.47
CA VAL A 88 11.55 7.96 -19.83
C VAL A 88 11.90 9.40 -19.46
N ALA A 89 13.13 9.65 -19.00
CA ALA A 89 13.60 10.99 -18.68
C ALA A 89 13.69 11.88 -19.92
N LEU A 90 14.16 11.33 -21.06
CA LEU A 90 14.18 12.07 -22.31
C LEU A 90 12.77 12.37 -22.80
N PHE A 91 11.85 11.40 -22.73
CA PHE A 91 10.45 11.62 -23.05
C PHE A 91 9.87 12.80 -22.26
N LEU A 92 9.99 12.80 -20.93
CA LEU A 92 9.50 13.89 -20.08
C LEU A 92 10.14 15.24 -20.40
N ALA A 93 11.44 15.26 -20.71
CA ALA A 93 12.14 16.48 -21.08
C ALA A 93 11.65 17.05 -22.43
N GLU A 94 11.46 16.19 -23.43
CA GLU A 94 11.07 16.60 -24.78
C GLU A 94 9.60 16.99 -24.86
N VAL A 95 8.72 16.35 -24.09
CA VAL A 95 7.26 16.63 -24.10
C VAL A 95 6.83 17.62 -23.01
N ARG A 96 7.77 18.26 -22.32
CA ARG A 96 7.49 19.15 -21.17
C ARG A 96 6.45 20.24 -21.47
N ASP A 97 6.46 20.81 -22.68
CA ASP A 97 5.54 21.89 -23.07
C ASP A 97 4.12 21.36 -23.33
N SER A 98 3.99 20.04 -23.50
CA SER A 98 2.73 19.30 -23.62
C SER A 98 2.23 18.75 -22.28
N LEU A 99 3.01 18.89 -21.20
CA LEU A 99 2.65 18.47 -19.84
C LEU A 99 2.09 19.64 -19.03
N ASP A 100 1.10 19.34 -18.19
CA ASP A 100 0.66 20.22 -17.11
C ASP A 100 1.53 19.96 -15.87
N ALA A 101 2.73 20.57 -15.84
CA ALA A 101 3.72 20.32 -14.80
C ALA A 101 4.53 21.57 -14.44
N ASP A 102 4.85 21.70 -13.15
CA ASP A 102 5.89 22.59 -12.65
C ASP A 102 7.28 21.99 -12.91
N ALA A 103 8.27 22.83 -13.24
CA ALA A 103 9.58 22.36 -13.68
C ALA A 103 10.38 21.64 -12.58
N GLU A 104 10.28 22.08 -11.32
CA GLU A 104 10.96 21.45 -10.19
C GLU A 104 10.34 20.09 -9.88
N HIS A 105 9.01 20.04 -9.86
CA HIS A 105 8.23 18.83 -9.63
C HIS A 105 8.46 17.80 -10.74
N LEU A 106 8.47 18.22 -12.01
CA LEU A 106 8.79 17.34 -13.15
C LEU A 106 10.18 16.71 -13.01
N THR A 107 11.16 17.46 -12.54
CA THR A 107 12.53 16.95 -12.31
C THR A 107 12.55 15.91 -11.19
N GLY A 108 11.86 16.17 -10.08
CA GLY A 108 11.69 15.21 -8.98
C GLY A 108 11.00 13.93 -9.43
N PHE A 109 9.93 14.06 -10.21
CA PHE A 109 9.18 12.94 -10.77
C PHE A 109 10.02 12.10 -11.75
N ALA A 110 10.78 12.73 -12.64
CA ALA A 110 11.71 12.05 -13.53
C ALA A 110 12.76 11.22 -12.74
N ARG A 111 13.23 11.74 -11.60
CA ARG A 111 14.15 11.01 -10.71
C ARG A 111 13.47 9.78 -10.08
N GLU A 112 12.23 9.91 -9.62
CA GLU A 112 11.48 8.75 -9.08
C GLU A 112 11.24 7.66 -10.12
N LEU A 113 11.00 8.03 -11.37
CA LEU A 113 10.83 7.08 -12.49
C LEU A 113 12.15 6.37 -12.79
N ALA A 114 13.27 7.10 -12.81
CA ALA A 114 14.59 6.51 -13.00
C ALA A 114 14.93 5.50 -11.88
N GLU A 115 14.61 5.83 -10.63
CA GLU A 115 14.79 4.93 -9.49
C GLU A 115 13.86 3.71 -9.56
N THR A 116 12.62 3.89 -10.01
CA THR A 116 11.68 2.78 -10.24
C THR A 116 12.21 1.83 -11.31
N LEU A 117 12.68 2.37 -12.45
CA LEU A 117 13.31 1.57 -13.52
C LEU A 117 14.50 0.77 -12.99
N PHE A 118 15.39 1.42 -12.24
CA PHE A 118 16.59 0.79 -11.71
C PHE A 118 16.26 -0.34 -10.71
N LYS A 119 15.38 -0.07 -9.75
CA LYS A 119 15.05 -1.02 -8.67
C LYS A 119 14.17 -2.16 -9.17
N ASP A 120 13.29 -1.90 -10.13
CA ASP A 120 12.49 -2.94 -10.75
C ASP A 120 13.32 -3.82 -11.71
N ALA A 121 14.35 -3.27 -12.37
CA ALA A 121 15.31 -4.07 -13.13
C ALA A 121 16.02 -5.12 -12.25
N LEU A 122 16.53 -4.69 -11.09
CA LEU A 122 17.15 -5.59 -10.11
C LEU A 122 16.16 -6.65 -9.62
N SER A 123 14.95 -6.22 -9.29
CA SER A 123 13.86 -7.09 -8.82
C SER A 123 13.50 -8.15 -9.86
N GLU A 124 13.28 -7.77 -11.11
CA GLU A 124 12.90 -8.69 -12.18
C GLU A 124 14.02 -9.64 -12.57
N HIS A 125 15.28 -9.19 -12.49
CA HIS A 125 16.43 -10.06 -12.67
C HIS A 125 16.45 -11.16 -11.61
N VAL A 126 16.38 -10.80 -10.32
CA VAL A 126 16.36 -11.76 -9.21
C VAL A 126 15.14 -12.68 -9.27
N ARG A 127 13.95 -12.16 -9.62
CA ARG A 127 12.74 -12.97 -9.83
C ARG A 127 12.95 -14.01 -10.93
N THR A 128 13.59 -13.63 -12.04
CA THR A 128 13.88 -14.52 -13.17
C THR A 128 14.90 -15.61 -12.80
N GLU A 129 15.89 -15.28 -11.96
CA GLU A 129 16.87 -16.25 -11.47
C GLU A 129 16.26 -17.23 -10.47
N ARG A 130 15.48 -16.75 -9.50
CA ARG A 130 14.87 -17.57 -8.44
C ARG A 130 13.76 -18.48 -8.95
N ARG A 131 12.97 -18.01 -9.93
CA ARG A 131 11.83 -18.75 -10.52
C ARG A 131 10.90 -19.37 -9.47
N THR A 132 10.61 -18.64 -8.39
CA THR A 132 9.75 -19.11 -7.30
C THR A 132 8.41 -19.62 -7.83
N ALA A 133 8.03 -20.83 -7.42
CA ALA A 133 6.74 -21.42 -7.75
C ALA A 133 5.62 -20.79 -6.89
N LEU A 134 5.05 -19.67 -7.37
CA LEU A 134 4.07 -18.89 -6.62
C LEU A 134 2.86 -19.71 -6.15
N SER A 135 2.33 -20.61 -6.99
CA SER A 135 1.15 -21.43 -6.67
C SER A 135 1.32 -22.34 -5.44
N THR A 136 2.55 -22.75 -5.13
CA THR A 136 2.88 -23.63 -4.00
C THR A 136 3.54 -22.90 -2.83
N ALA A 137 3.91 -21.62 -3.00
CA ALA A 137 4.55 -20.82 -1.96
C ALA A 137 3.60 -20.50 -0.79
N ASP A 138 4.14 -20.40 0.42
CA ASP A 138 3.38 -19.90 1.58
C ASP A 138 3.21 -18.38 1.52
N TYR A 139 2.42 -17.84 2.45
CA TYR A 139 2.09 -16.42 2.51
C TYR A 139 3.33 -15.51 2.61
N ASP A 140 4.27 -15.84 3.50
CA ASP A 140 5.46 -15.00 3.73
C ASP A 140 6.42 -15.04 2.54
N THR A 141 6.55 -16.20 1.88
CA THR A 141 7.28 -16.31 0.61
C THR A 141 6.60 -15.49 -0.48
N LEU A 142 5.27 -15.51 -0.55
CA LEU A 142 4.51 -14.72 -1.54
C LEU A 142 4.68 -13.21 -1.34
N GLU A 143 4.74 -12.71 -0.10
CA GLU A 143 5.02 -11.29 0.21
C GLU A 143 6.35 -10.79 -0.38
N SER A 144 7.35 -11.67 -0.56
CA SER A 144 8.63 -11.32 -1.19
C SER A 144 8.69 -11.68 -2.68
N ALA A 145 8.01 -12.75 -3.10
CA ALA A 145 8.06 -13.25 -4.48
C ALA A 145 7.14 -12.49 -5.45
N ILE A 146 6.12 -11.80 -4.94
CA ILE A 146 5.25 -10.92 -5.74
C ILE A 146 5.92 -9.55 -5.84
N THR A 147 6.61 -9.33 -6.96
CA THR A 147 7.48 -8.16 -7.16
C THR A 147 6.83 -7.00 -7.90
N ASP A 148 5.61 -7.17 -8.42
CA ASP A 148 5.01 -6.21 -9.34
C ASP A 148 4.87 -4.82 -8.71
N GLY A 149 4.50 -4.71 -7.43
CA GLY A 149 4.16 -3.43 -6.82
C GLY A 149 2.87 -2.83 -7.41
N HIS A 150 2.74 -1.50 -7.36
CA HIS A 150 1.52 -0.81 -7.81
C HIS A 150 1.30 -0.92 -9.32
N ARG A 151 0.06 -1.21 -9.74
CA ARG A 151 -0.29 -1.41 -11.16
C ARG A 151 -0.78 -0.16 -11.90
N TYR A 152 -1.33 0.81 -11.17
CA TYR A 152 -1.63 2.15 -11.69
C TYR A 152 -0.44 3.14 -11.60
N HIS A 153 0.13 3.36 -10.40
CA HIS A 153 1.14 4.41 -10.16
C HIS A 153 2.44 4.16 -10.93
N PRO A 154 2.98 5.13 -11.69
CA PRO A 154 4.16 4.90 -12.54
C PRO A 154 5.48 4.83 -11.76
N THR A 155 5.55 5.43 -10.56
CA THR A 155 6.74 5.37 -9.67
C THR A 155 6.57 4.37 -8.51
N TYR A 156 6.04 3.18 -8.81
CA TYR A 156 5.67 2.14 -7.84
C TYR A 156 6.83 1.58 -7.01
N LYS A 157 8.08 1.82 -7.40
CA LYS A 157 9.29 1.31 -6.73
C LYS A 157 10.39 2.36 -6.58
N SER A 158 10.02 3.63 -6.40
CA SER A 158 11.00 4.74 -6.37
C SER A 158 11.97 4.66 -5.18
N ARG A 159 11.51 4.28 -3.98
CA ARG A 159 12.34 4.09 -2.76
C ARG A 159 13.47 5.13 -2.60
N LEU A 160 13.17 6.42 -2.79
CA LEU A 160 14.16 7.49 -2.65
C LEU A 160 14.72 7.46 -1.22
N GLY A 161 16.04 7.40 -1.11
CA GLY A 161 16.77 7.19 0.14
C GLY A 161 17.59 5.91 0.14
N PHE A 162 17.13 4.85 -0.54
CA PHE A 162 17.95 3.65 -0.76
C PHE A 162 18.90 3.85 -1.93
N ASP A 163 20.18 3.58 -1.69
CA ASP A 163 21.11 3.28 -2.77
C ASP A 163 20.95 1.83 -3.26
N ALA A 164 21.82 1.38 -4.17
CA ALA A 164 21.78 0.03 -4.70
C ALA A 164 22.00 -1.06 -3.64
N ALA A 165 22.93 -0.83 -2.70
CA ALA A 165 23.26 -1.80 -1.66
C ALA A 165 22.12 -1.92 -0.65
N ASP A 166 21.53 -0.80 -0.25
CA ASP A 166 20.37 -0.74 0.63
C ASP A 166 19.15 -1.39 -0.02
N ASN A 167 18.91 -1.13 -1.30
CA ASN A 167 17.80 -1.77 -2.02
C ASN A 167 17.94 -3.30 -2.05
N ILE A 168 19.15 -3.81 -2.26
CA ILE A 168 19.41 -5.26 -2.21
C ILE A 168 19.26 -5.79 -0.78
N ALA A 169 19.77 -5.07 0.22
CA ALA A 169 19.74 -5.51 1.61
C ALA A 169 18.33 -5.54 2.21
N PHE A 170 17.49 -4.55 1.87
CA PHE A 170 16.22 -4.30 2.55
C PHE A 170 14.99 -4.35 1.65
N GLY A 171 15.17 -4.43 0.33
CA GLY A 171 14.05 -4.62 -0.60
C GLY A 171 13.38 -5.99 -0.40
N PRO A 172 12.05 -6.06 -0.30
CA PRO A 172 11.34 -7.32 -0.05
C PRO A 172 11.66 -8.39 -1.10
N GLU A 173 11.91 -8.01 -2.35
CA GLU A 173 12.13 -8.93 -3.47
C GLU A 173 13.43 -9.74 -3.35
N PHE A 174 14.36 -9.25 -2.54
CA PHE A 174 15.62 -9.93 -2.27
C PHE A 174 15.51 -10.92 -1.10
N ALA A 175 14.42 -10.89 -0.32
CA ALA A 175 14.18 -11.81 0.80
C ALA A 175 15.44 -12.03 1.67
N ASN A 176 16.11 -10.93 2.03
CA ASN A 176 17.25 -10.98 2.94
C ASN A 176 16.75 -10.82 4.39
N PRO A 177 17.35 -11.55 5.35
CA PRO A 177 16.98 -11.40 6.76
C PRO A 177 17.39 -10.03 7.29
N VAL A 178 16.54 -9.46 8.14
CA VAL A 178 16.73 -8.20 8.83
C VAL A 178 16.57 -8.44 10.32
N ARG A 179 17.55 -8.04 11.12
CA ARG A 179 17.44 -8.02 12.59
C ARG A 179 17.26 -6.59 13.07
N PRO A 180 16.08 -6.20 13.57
CA PRO A 180 15.87 -4.87 14.12
C PRO A 180 16.89 -4.52 15.21
N LEU A 181 17.30 -3.25 15.28
CA LEU A 181 18.06 -2.72 16.41
C LEU A 181 17.08 -2.30 17.51
N TRP A 182 17.34 -2.67 18.75
CA TRP A 182 16.56 -2.24 19.90
C TRP A 182 17.20 -1.06 20.61
N LEU A 183 16.36 -0.05 20.89
CA LEU A 183 16.68 1.09 21.74
C LEU A 183 15.82 1.05 22.99
N ALA A 184 16.34 1.53 24.11
CA ALA A 184 15.55 1.95 25.25
C ALA A 184 15.29 3.45 25.12
N ALA A 185 14.02 3.85 25.07
CA ALA A 185 13.60 5.24 25.00
C ALA A 185 12.95 5.69 26.31
N HIS A 186 13.45 6.77 26.89
CA HIS A 186 12.97 7.27 28.17
C HIS A 186 11.52 7.72 28.07
N ARG A 187 10.68 7.33 29.02
CA ARG A 187 9.22 7.52 28.99
C ARG A 187 8.78 8.97 28.74
N ARG A 188 9.56 9.94 29.22
CA ARG A 188 9.32 11.39 29.03
C ARG A 188 9.29 11.87 27.57
N ILE A 189 9.94 11.14 26.65
CA ILE A 189 9.96 11.45 25.22
C ILE A 189 9.22 10.40 24.38
N THR A 190 8.42 9.53 25.00
CA THR A 190 7.70 8.47 24.31
C THR A 190 6.19 8.65 24.44
N GLU A 191 5.48 8.49 23.34
CA GLU A 191 4.03 8.32 23.31
C GLU A 191 3.71 6.85 23.06
N ILE A 192 2.79 6.28 23.84
CA ILE A 192 2.37 4.88 23.75
C ILE A 192 0.87 4.82 23.50
N SER A 193 0.46 3.95 22.58
CA SER A 193 -0.92 3.55 22.35
C SER A 193 -1.01 2.04 22.48
N ALA A 194 -1.79 1.53 23.42
CA ALA A 194 -1.94 0.11 23.67
C ALA A 194 -3.42 -0.27 23.65
N SER A 195 -3.73 -1.41 23.04
CA SER A 195 -5.06 -2.02 23.04
C SER A 195 -5.37 -2.55 24.43
N ALA A 196 -6.65 -2.69 24.76
CA ALA A 196 -7.10 -3.36 25.97
C ALA A 196 -6.60 -4.81 26.09
N SER A 197 -6.16 -5.44 25.00
CA SER A 197 -5.59 -6.80 24.99
C SER A 197 -4.09 -6.85 25.28
N VAL A 198 -3.42 -5.71 25.45
CA VAL A 198 -1.96 -5.61 25.64
C VAL A 198 -1.66 -5.23 27.09
N ASP A 199 -0.76 -5.99 27.72
CA ASP A 199 -0.22 -5.69 29.05
C ASP A 199 1.22 -5.13 28.97
N ASP A 200 1.75 -4.70 30.11
CA ASP A 200 3.11 -4.14 30.21
C ASP A 200 4.22 -5.16 29.90
N GLN A 201 3.93 -6.46 29.91
CA GLN A 201 4.88 -7.53 29.59
C GLN A 201 4.87 -7.90 28.11
N TYR A 202 3.95 -7.35 27.30
CA TYR A 202 3.76 -7.75 25.91
C TYR A 202 5.06 -7.73 25.09
N VAL A 203 5.81 -6.62 25.13
CA VAL A 203 7.08 -6.49 24.39
C VAL A 203 8.15 -7.41 24.96
N ALA A 204 8.27 -7.52 26.29
CA ALA A 204 9.22 -8.42 26.93
C ALA A 204 8.95 -9.88 26.58
N GLY A 205 7.68 -10.28 26.50
CA GLY A 205 7.24 -11.60 26.06
C GLY A 205 7.65 -11.92 24.62
N GLN A 206 7.64 -10.93 23.72
CA GLN A 206 8.12 -11.12 22.33
C GLN A 206 9.65 -11.20 22.22
N LEU A 207 10.40 -10.76 23.23
CA LEU A 207 11.86 -10.74 23.25
C LEU A 207 12.45 -11.90 24.07
N GLY A 208 11.66 -12.50 24.96
CA GLY A 208 12.08 -13.58 25.84
C GLY A 208 13.35 -13.21 26.63
N PRO A 209 14.40 -14.05 26.61
CA PRO A 209 15.65 -13.78 27.34
C PRO A 209 16.34 -12.46 26.97
N ALA A 210 16.16 -11.96 25.74
CA ALA A 210 16.79 -10.70 25.30
C ALA A 210 16.27 -9.49 26.09
N ALA A 211 15.02 -9.50 26.55
CA ALA A 211 14.46 -8.42 27.36
C ALA A 211 15.20 -8.28 28.71
N VAL A 212 15.56 -9.39 29.34
CA VAL A 212 16.32 -9.39 30.61
C VAL A 212 17.70 -8.80 30.40
N GLU A 213 18.37 -9.19 29.31
CA GLU A 213 19.68 -8.67 28.95
C GLU A 213 19.64 -7.16 28.65
N PHE A 214 18.62 -6.71 27.93
CA PHE A 214 18.41 -5.30 27.64
C PHE A 214 18.15 -4.48 28.91
N HIS A 215 17.31 -4.96 29.83
CA HIS A 215 17.13 -4.30 31.13
C HIS A 215 18.42 -4.27 31.97
N ARG A 216 19.19 -5.36 31.98
CA ARG A 216 20.51 -5.39 32.63
C ARG A 216 21.43 -4.31 32.06
N ARG A 217 21.47 -4.17 30.73
CA ARG A 217 22.28 -3.17 30.05
C ARG A 217 21.91 -1.74 30.43
N ILE A 218 20.62 -1.43 30.56
CA ILE A 218 20.14 -0.12 31.02
C ILE A 218 20.63 0.15 32.46
N ALA A 219 20.48 -0.83 33.35
CA ALA A 219 20.93 -0.73 34.74
C ALA A 219 22.45 -0.54 34.88
N GLU A 220 23.25 -1.23 34.06
CA GLU A 220 24.72 -1.10 34.05
C GLU A 220 25.20 0.27 33.60
N LEU A 221 24.39 0.98 32.82
CA LEU A 221 24.64 2.37 32.43
C LEU A 221 24.16 3.37 33.48
N GLY A 222 23.65 2.91 34.63
CA GLY A 222 23.23 3.74 35.75
C GLY A 222 21.80 4.29 35.65
N HIS A 223 20.96 3.70 34.78
CA HIS A 223 19.57 4.10 34.57
C HIS A 223 18.60 3.06 35.14
N ASP A 224 17.40 3.48 35.56
CA ASP A 224 16.34 2.54 35.96
C ASP A 224 15.62 2.00 34.71
N PRO A 225 15.62 0.69 34.44
CA PRO A 225 14.87 0.11 33.32
C PRO A 225 13.38 0.47 33.32
N GLY A 226 12.78 0.71 34.49
CA GLY A 226 11.37 1.11 34.62
C GLY A 226 11.05 2.45 33.96
N ASP A 227 12.04 3.34 33.81
CA ASP A 227 11.90 4.66 33.17
C ASP A 227 11.93 4.60 31.64
N TYR A 228 12.12 3.43 31.05
CA TYR A 228 12.32 3.26 29.61
C TYR A 228 11.26 2.34 28.97
N VAL A 229 11.09 2.55 27.66
CA VAL A 229 10.29 1.72 26.76
C VAL A 229 11.23 1.12 25.72
N LEU A 230 11.12 -0.18 25.48
CA LEU A 230 11.90 -0.85 24.44
C LEU A 230 11.25 -0.59 23.07
N VAL A 231 12.03 -0.06 22.11
CA VAL A 231 11.56 0.30 20.78
C VAL A 231 12.48 -0.31 19.72
N PRO A 232 11.95 -1.13 18.79
CA PRO A 232 12.72 -1.65 17.67
C PRO A 232 12.86 -0.57 16.59
N VAL A 233 13.98 -0.61 15.89
CA VAL A 233 14.38 0.34 14.85
C VAL A 233 14.93 -0.44 13.67
N HIS A 234 14.50 -0.07 12.47
CA HIS A 234 15.06 -0.67 11.27
C HIS A 234 16.56 -0.31 11.16
N PRO A 235 17.48 -1.26 10.88
CA PRO A 235 18.92 -0.97 10.86
C PRO A 235 19.32 0.17 9.90
N TRP A 236 18.68 0.23 8.73
CA TRP A 236 18.83 1.37 7.81
C TRP A 236 18.39 2.70 8.42
N GLN A 237 17.26 2.73 9.13
CA GLN A 237 16.73 3.95 9.76
C GLN A 237 17.66 4.43 10.88
N TRP A 238 18.25 3.50 11.64
CA TRP A 238 19.28 3.82 12.63
C TRP A 238 20.47 4.53 11.97
N ARG A 239 21.06 3.88 10.96
CA ARG A 239 22.26 4.35 10.24
C ARG A 239 22.02 5.69 9.57
N GLU A 240 20.90 5.83 8.85
CA GLU A 240 20.64 6.99 8.01
C GLU A 240 19.98 8.15 8.75
N ARG A 241 19.26 7.92 9.84
CA ARG A 241 18.48 8.99 10.49
C ARG A 241 18.74 9.06 11.98
N ILE A 242 18.43 8.01 12.72
CA ILE A 242 18.33 8.10 14.19
C ILE A 242 19.65 8.53 14.83
N ALA A 243 20.77 7.92 14.43
CA ALA A 243 22.07 8.22 15.02
C ALA A 243 22.50 9.69 14.87
N ARG A 244 21.95 10.40 13.87
CA ARG A 244 22.23 11.83 13.60
C ARG A 244 21.14 12.74 14.19
N ALA A 245 19.87 12.45 13.90
CA ALA A 245 18.75 13.31 14.26
C ALA A 245 18.41 13.29 15.76
N PHE A 246 18.82 12.23 16.48
CA PHE A 246 18.55 12.06 17.91
C PHE A 246 19.85 12.09 18.73
N SER A 247 20.90 12.78 18.26
CA SER A 247 22.21 12.82 18.92
C SER A 247 22.14 13.38 20.34
N ASP A 248 21.26 14.35 20.57
CA ASP A 248 21.08 14.97 21.89
C ASP A 248 20.44 13.97 22.86
N GLN A 249 19.37 13.28 22.41
CA GLN A 249 18.69 12.25 23.20
C GLN A 249 19.66 11.09 23.53
N LEU A 250 20.49 10.69 22.57
CA LEU A 250 21.53 9.67 22.76
C LEU A 250 22.59 10.15 23.77
N GLY A 251 23.06 11.39 23.65
CA GLY A 251 24.07 11.97 24.53
C GLY A 251 23.59 12.20 25.97
N GLN A 252 22.28 12.42 26.16
CA GLN A 252 21.64 12.62 27.46
C GLN A 252 21.17 11.31 28.12
N GLY A 253 21.32 10.17 27.44
CA GLY A 253 20.81 8.88 27.93
C GLY A 253 19.29 8.74 27.85
N GLU A 254 18.59 9.62 27.13
CA GLU A 254 17.16 9.46 26.85
C GLU A 254 16.90 8.35 25.83
N LEU A 255 17.87 8.08 24.95
CA LEU A 255 17.90 6.94 24.06
C LEU A 255 19.17 6.12 24.33
N ILE A 256 19.02 4.83 24.54
CA ILE A 256 20.14 3.91 24.82
C ILE A 256 20.10 2.76 23.82
N PRO A 257 21.13 2.55 22.99
CA PRO A 257 21.24 1.37 22.15
C PRO A 257 21.47 0.10 22.98
N LEU A 258 20.69 -0.95 22.73
CA LEU A 258 20.70 -2.18 23.53
C LEU A 258 21.32 -3.38 22.80
N GLY A 259 21.04 -3.51 21.50
CA GLY A 259 21.49 -4.64 20.68
C GLY A 259 20.49 -4.97 19.57
N THR A 260 20.74 -6.02 18.80
CA THR A 260 19.81 -6.48 17.75
C THR A 260 18.82 -7.50 18.29
N ASP A 261 17.67 -7.64 17.62
CA ASP A 261 16.72 -8.72 17.87
C ASP A 261 17.44 -10.09 17.72
N PRO A 262 17.10 -11.09 18.55
CA PRO A 262 17.66 -12.43 18.41
C PRO A 262 17.24 -13.12 17.11
N ASP A 263 16.04 -12.80 16.60
CA ASP A 263 15.42 -13.49 15.48
C ASP A 263 15.59 -12.75 14.16
N ASP A 264 15.55 -13.51 13.06
CA ASP A 264 15.55 -12.99 11.70
C ASP A 264 14.13 -12.63 11.22
N PHE A 265 14.00 -11.44 10.64
CA PHE A 265 12.77 -10.97 10.03
C PHE A 265 12.91 -10.78 8.52
N GLY A 266 11.81 -10.96 7.78
CA GLY A 266 11.67 -10.61 6.38
C GLY A 266 10.85 -9.33 6.17
N ALA A 267 11.29 -8.47 5.26
CA ALA A 267 10.48 -7.33 4.82
C ALA A 267 9.29 -7.81 3.96
N GLN A 268 8.09 -7.35 4.31
CA GLN A 268 6.89 -7.51 3.47
C GLN A 268 6.85 -6.46 2.35
N GLN A 269 5.86 -6.51 1.45
CA GLN A 269 5.73 -5.57 0.32
C GLN A 269 5.77 -4.07 0.71
N SER A 270 5.46 -3.73 1.96
CA SER A 270 5.54 -2.35 2.47
C SER A 270 6.97 -1.88 2.78
N ILE A 271 7.95 -2.77 2.69
CA ILE A 271 9.37 -2.60 3.04
C ILE A 271 9.58 -2.45 4.55
N ARG A 272 8.84 -1.52 5.16
CA ARG A 272 8.97 -1.14 6.58
C ARG A 272 8.22 -2.04 7.57
N THR A 273 7.42 -2.99 7.08
CA THR A 273 6.74 -3.98 7.93
C THR A 273 7.51 -5.29 7.84
N LEU A 274 7.95 -5.79 8.99
CA LEU A 274 8.81 -6.95 9.11
C LEU A 274 8.02 -8.12 9.71
N ALA A 275 8.10 -9.29 9.10
CA ALA A 275 7.56 -10.56 9.59
C ALA A 275 8.67 -11.42 10.18
N CYS A 276 8.49 -11.94 11.38
CA CYS A 276 9.49 -12.80 12.01
C CYS A 276 9.48 -14.16 11.30
N TRP A 277 10.63 -14.60 10.80
CA TRP A 277 10.76 -15.90 10.15
C TRP A 277 11.02 -17.03 11.15
N ASP A 278 11.75 -16.75 12.23
CA ASP A 278 12.07 -17.76 13.25
C ASP A 278 10.84 -18.16 14.09
N ASP A 279 9.91 -17.22 14.29
CA ASP A 279 8.60 -17.48 14.89
C ASP A 279 7.49 -16.72 14.14
N PRO A 280 6.82 -17.35 13.17
CA PRO A 280 5.72 -16.75 12.42
C PRO A 280 4.52 -16.32 13.28
N GLN A 281 4.42 -16.76 14.54
CA GLN A 281 3.37 -16.33 15.46
C GLN A 281 3.66 -14.97 16.10
N ARG A 282 4.91 -14.46 16.04
CA ARG A 282 5.25 -13.12 16.54
C ARG A 282 4.52 -12.03 15.74
N PRO A 283 4.11 -10.93 16.38
CA PRO A 283 3.50 -9.80 15.69
C PRO A 283 4.44 -9.23 14.62
N TYR A 284 3.86 -8.74 13.53
CA TYR A 284 4.60 -7.94 12.55
C TYR A 284 5.09 -6.64 13.19
N LEU A 285 6.31 -6.22 12.85
CA LEU A 285 6.88 -4.95 13.27
C LEU A 285 6.80 -3.94 12.13
N LYS A 286 5.89 -2.97 12.22
CA LYS A 286 5.84 -1.84 11.30
C LYS A 286 6.70 -0.71 11.86
N LEU A 287 7.80 -0.40 11.19
CA LEU A 287 8.84 0.51 11.67
C LEU A 287 8.84 1.83 10.91
N SER A 288 9.27 2.92 11.54
CA SER A 288 9.58 4.15 10.81
C SER A 288 10.70 3.92 9.80
N MET A 289 10.53 4.46 8.59
CA MET A 289 11.56 4.44 7.56
C MET A 289 11.50 5.72 6.72
N SER A 290 12.52 6.57 6.80
CA SER A 290 12.57 7.87 6.11
C SER A 290 12.98 7.75 4.63
N ILE A 291 12.34 6.84 3.91
CA ILE A 291 12.34 6.78 2.45
C ILE A 291 11.08 7.44 1.89
N VAL A 292 11.13 7.86 0.63
CA VAL A 292 9.94 8.21 -0.15
C VAL A 292 9.70 7.09 -1.15
N ASN A 293 8.55 6.43 -1.07
CA ASN A 293 8.18 5.39 -2.04
C ASN A 293 6.76 5.59 -2.49
N THR A 294 6.51 5.47 -3.80
CA THR A 294 5.21 5.85 -4.37
C THR A 294 4.86 7.27 -3.92
N SER A 295 5.88 8.13 -3.95
CA SER A 295 5.75 9.56 -3.71
C SER A 295 5.31 10.01 -2.31
N THR A 296 5.17 9.07 -1.38
CA THR A 296 4.79 9.29 0.02
C THR A 296 5.94 8.92 0.95
N SER A 297 6.16 9.75 1.99
CA SER A 297 7.12 9.45 3.06
C SER A 297 6.69 8.22 3.85
N ARG A 298 7.63 7.33 4.16
CA ARG A 298 7.37 6.09 4.92
C ARG A 298 7.69 6.23 6.42
N GLY A 299 7.68 7.47 6.94
CA GLY A 299 7.65 7.76 8.37
C GLY A 299 6.34 7.31 9.03
N LEU A 300 6.35 7.18 10.36
CA LEU A 300 5.16 6.86 11.17
C LEU A 300 4.88 8.04 12.09
N ALA A 301 3.97 8.91 11.67
CA ALA A 301 3.64 10.12 12.41
C ALA A 301 3.05 9.79 13.79
N ALA A 302 3.47 10.52 14.83
CA ALA A 302 3.11 10.19 16.20
C ALA A 302 1.59 10.19 16.46
N HIS A 303 0.85 11.12 15.84
CA HIS A 303 -0.61 11.18 15.95
C HIS A 303 -1.32 9.94 15.37
N THR A 304 -0.81 9.35 14.28
CA THR A 304 -1.40 8.11 13.72
C THR A 304 -1.02 6.90 14.58
N VAL A 305 0.20 6.83 15.09
CA VAL A 305 0.63 5.81 16.07
C VAL A 305 -0.25 5.84 17.32
N ARG A 306 -0.60 7.03 17.81
CA ARG A 306 -1.53 7.21 18.94
C ARG A 306 -2.92 6.65 18.68
N ASN A 307 -3.36 6.65 17.43
CA ASN A 307 -4.68 6.19 17.02
C ASN A 307 -4.73 4.67 16.76
N ALA A 308 -3.59 4.03 16.47
CA ALA A 308 -3.50 2.63 16.04
C ALA A 308 -4.32 1.64 16.90
N ALA A 309 -4.03 1.58 18.20
CA ALA A 309 -4.71 0.65 19.11
C ALA A 309 -6.19 1.03 19.35
N ARG A 310 -6.49 2.33 19.42
CA ARG A 310 -7.86 2.84 19.62
C ARG A 310 -8.77 2.49 18.46
N ILE A 311 -8.26 2.66 17.23
CA ILE A 311 -8.97 2.27 16.01
C ILE A 311 -9.14 0.75 15.97
N THR A 312 -8.10 0.00 16.32
CA THR A 312 -8.16 -1.47 16.38
C THR A 312 -9.27 -1.95 17.33
N ASP A 313 -9.31 -1.45 18.56
CA ASP A 313 -10.32 -1.84 19.54
C ASP A 313 -11.73 -1.44 19.09
N TRP A 314 -11.88 -0.27 18.48
CA TRP A 314 -13.15 0.18 17.93
C TRP A 314 -13.64 -0.71 16.77
N LEU A 315 -12.78 -1.03 15.81
CA LEU A 315 -13.15 -1.90 14.68
C LEU A 315 -13.48 -3.32 15.15
N ARG A 316 -12.72 -3.89 16.10
CA ARG A 316 -13.04 -5.19 16.71
C ARG A 316 -14.41 -5.17 17.39
N GLN A 317 -14.74 -4.09 18.09
CA GLN A 317 -16.04 -3.91 18.73
C GLN A 317 -17.20 -3.80 17.72
N VAL A 318 -16.96 -3.13 16.57
CA VAL A 318 -17.92 -3.06 15.47
C VAL A 318 -18.16 -4.46 14.88
N VAL A 319 -17.10 -5.19 14.55
CA VAL A 319 -17.21 -6.55 13.98
C VAL A 319 -17.86 -7.52 14.96
N ALA A 320 -17.47 -7.52 16.24
CA ALA A 320 -18.04 -8.42 17.24
C ALA A 320 -19.52 -8.13 17.53
N GLY A 321 -19.94 -6.87 17.42
CA GLY A 321 -21.31 -6.42 17.65
C GLY A 321 -22.28 -6.63 16.48
N ASP A 322 -21.80 -7.15 15.36
CA ASP A 322 -22.59 -7.34 14.14
C ASP A 322 -22.59 -8.81 13.71
N ASP A 323 -23.76 -9.47 13.74
CA ASP A 323 -23.89 -10.90 13.45
C ASP A 323 -23.47 -11.26 12.03
N TYR A 324 -23.70 -10.38 11.05
CA TYR A 324 -23.35 -10.64 9.65
C TYR A 324 -21.84 -10.58 9.44
N LEU A 325 -21.16 -9.60 10.05
CA LEU A 325 -19.70 -9.54 10.05
C LEU A 325 -19.09 -10.70 10.85
N ARG A 326 -19.59 -10.97 12.06
CA ARG A 326 -19.01 -11.94 12.98
C ARG A 326 -19.18 -13.39 12.54
N ASP A 327 -20.36 -13.77 12.07
CA ASP A 327 -20.71 -15.19 11.89
C ASP A 327 -20.67 -15.64 10.42
N GLU A 328 -21.00 -14.74 9.48
CA GLU A 328 -21.09 -15.08 8.05
C GLU A 328 -19.88 -14.63 7.24
N LEU A 329 -19.61 -13.33 7.23
CA LEU A 329 -18.52 -12.76 6.42
C LEU A 329 -17.14 -13.01 7.03
N ARG A 330 -17.07 -13.07 8.36
CA ARG A 330 -15.88 -13.40 9.16
C ARG A 330 -14.59 -12.70 8.68
N PRO A 331 -14.59 -11.37 8.46
CA PRO A 331 -13.37 -10.67 8.08
C PRO A 331 -12.36 -10.75 9.23
N VAL A 332 -11.10 -11.00 8.91
CA VAL A 332 -10.01 -10.98 9.87
C VAL A 332 -9.43 -9.56 9.90
N LEU A 333 -9.42 -8.93 11.07
CA LEU A 333 -8.73 -7.65 11.26
C LEU A 333 -7.40 -7.93 11.95
N LEU A 334 -6.27 -7.70 11.25
CA LEU A 334 -4.96 -7.81 11.90
C LEU A 334 -4.74 -6.55 12.74
N GLY A 335 -5.02 -6.65 14.04
CA GLY A 335 -5.00 -5.54 14.96
C GLY A 335 -3.63 -4.92 15.12
N GLU A 336 -3.59 -3.59 15.22
CA GLU A 336 -2.40 -2.80 15.51
C GLU A 336 -2.37 -2.51 17.01
N ASP A 337 -2.07 -3.55 17.78
CA ASP A 337 -2.35 -3.64 19.21
C ASP A 337 -1.46 -2.76 20.10
N LEU A 338 -0.25 -2.44 19.63
CA LEU A 338 0.68 -1.57 20.34
C LEU A 338 1.35 -0.62 19.35
N GLY A 339 1.42 0.66 19.70
CA GLY A 339 2.15 1.70 18.99
C GLY A 339 3.03 2.47 19.95
N VAL A 340 4.29 2.68 19.60
CA VAL A 340 5.23 3.53 20.34
C VAL A 340 5.87 4.52 19.39
N ALA A 341 5.83 5.80 19.73
CA ALA A 341 6.51 6.87 19.00
C ALA A 341 7.42 7.67 19.93
N VAL A 342 8.66 7.93 19.49
CA VAL A 342 9.63 8.77 20.21
C VAL A 342 9.56 10.19 19.65
N THR A 343 9.15 11.13 20.49
CA THR A 343 8.82 12.51 20.14
C THR A 343 9.54 13.51 21.06
N PRO A 344 10.87 13.63 20.93
CA PRO A 344 11.60 14.62 21.72
C PRO A 344 11.21 16.03 21.29
N GLU A 345 11.40 17.00 22.20
CA GLU A 345 11.31 18.41 21.84
C GLU A 345 12.56 18.79 21.03
N SER A 346 12.41 18.92 19.72
CA SER A 346 13.53 19.18 18.80
C SER A 346 13.55 20.61 18.24
N GLY A 347 12.61 21.48 18.65
CA GLY A 347 12.54 22.87 18.23
C GLY A 347 12.57 23.02 16.70
N LEU A 348 13.58 23.71 16.17
CA LEU A 348 13.74 23.94 14.73
C LEU A 348 14.02 22.65 13.92
N LEU A 349 14.47 21.57 14.58
CA LEU A 349 14.75 20.27 13.96
C LEU A 349 13.57 19.29 14.03
N GLN A 350 12.38 19.76 14.44
CA GLN A 350 11.19 18.92 14.58
C GLN A 350 10.86 18.13 13.30
N ALA A 351 11.11 18.72 12.12
CA ALA A 351 10.85 18.05 10.85
C ALA A 351 11.72 16.80 10.63
N ASP A 352 12.92 16.74 11.24
CA ASP A 352 13.85 15.61 11.10
C ASP A 352 13.53 14.45 12.06
N THR A 353 12.91 14.75 13.20
CA THR A 353 12.58 13.75 14.23
C THR A 353 11.12 13.28 14.14
N TYR A 354 10.22 14.09 13.58
CA TYR A 354 8.80 13.78 13.51
C TYR A 354 8.52 12.53 12.65
N GLY A 355 8.03 11.49 13.32
CA GLY A 355 7.74 10.18 12.73
C GLY A 355 8.96 9.38 12.26
N ALA A 356 10.16 9.83 12.62
CA ALA A 356 11.42 9.16 12.28
C ALA A 356 11.70 7.93 13.18
N LEU A 357 11.17 7.90 14.40
CA LEU A 357 11.37 6.81 15.36
C LEU A 357 10.04 6.37 15.99
N ALA A 358 9.42 5.36 15.39
CA ALA A 358 8.22 4.72 15.93
C ALA A 358 8.12 3.27 15.46
N CYS A 359 7.33 2.48 16.20
CA CYS A 359 6.95 1.13 15.85
C CYS A 359 5.47 0.90 16.14
N ILE A 360 4.78 0.18 15.25
CA ILE A 360 3.47 -0.42 15.49
C ILE A 360 3.63 -1.94 15.42
N TRP A 361 3.19 -2.64 16.46
CA TRP A 361 3.07 -4.09 16.48
C TRP A 361 1.70 -4.47 15.95
N ARG A 362 1.68 -5.31 14.92
CA ARG A 362 0.46 -5.83 14.32
C ARG A 362 0.34 -7.33 14.53
N GLU A 363 -0.85 -7.84 14.78
CA GLU A 363 -1.08 -9.29 14.85
C GLU A 363 -0.55 -10.04 13.62
N SER A 364 0.02 -11.21 13.86
CA SER A 364 0.41 -12.12 12.78
C SER A 364 -0.82 -12.78 12.17
N LEU A 365 -0.83 -12.87 10.83
CA LEU A 365 -1.85 -13.63 10.10
C LEU A 365 -1.90 -15.10 10.56
N HIS A 366 -0.75 -15.67 10.92
CA HIS A 366 -0.61 -17.08 11.30
C HIS A 366 -1.40 -17.47 12.56
N ARG A 367 -1.82 -16.48 13.37
CA ARG A 367 -2.70 -16.69 14.53
C ARG A 367 -4.16 -16.91 14.15
N HIS A 368 -4.54 -16.50 12.94
CA HIS A 368 -5.92 -16.51 12.47
C HIS A 368 -6.19 -17.62 11.46
N LEU A 369 -5.18 -18.23 10.85
CA LEU A 369 -5.38 -19.31 9.87
C LEU A 369 -5.87 -20.59 10.55
N GLU A 370 -6.94 -21.18 10.00
CA GLU A 370 -7.47 -22.48 10.41
C GLU A 370 -6.76 -23.63 9.66
N PRO A 371 -6.75 -24.86 10.21
CA PRO A 371 -6.18 -26.00 9.51
C PRO A 371 -6.76 -26.20 8.11
N GLY A 372 -5.92 -26.26 7.09
CA GLY A 372 -6.32 -26.40 5.68
C GLY A 372 -6.41 -25.07 4.92
N GLU A 373 -6.45 -23.94 5.62
CA GLU A 373 -6.41 -22.63 5.00
C GLU A 373 -5.00 -22.24 4.57
N ARG A 374 -4.93 -21.51 3.46
CA ARG A 374 -3.75 -20.80 2.98
C ARG A 374 -4.12 -19.35 2.70
N ALA A 375 -3.11 -18.51 2.59
CA ALA A 375 -3.30 -17.09 2.33
C ALA A 375 -2.42 -16.61 1.18
N VAL A 376 -2.96 -15.67 0.41
CA VAL A 376 -2.27 -14.97 -0.67
C VAL A 376 -2.46 -13.46 -0.47
N PRO A 377 -1.39 -12.65 -0.51
CA PRO A 377 -1.54 -11.20 -0.55
C PRO A 377 -2.50 -10.83 -1.69
N PHE A 378 -3.39 -9.86 -1.52
CA PHE A 378 -4.38 -9.57 -2.56
C PHE A 378 -3.72 -9.08 -3.87
N THR A 379 -2.50 -8.53 -3.79
CA THR A 379 -1.64 -8.23 -4.95
C THR A 379 -1.33 -9.47 -5.80
N GLY A 380 -1.31 -10.67 -5.18
CA GLY A 380 -1.11 -11.96 -5.84
C GLY A 380 -2.24 -12.38 -6.78
N LEU A 381 -3.45 -11.82 -6.64
CA LEU A 381 -4.59 -12.16 -7.51
C LEU A 381 -4.38 -11.70 -8.96
N THR A 382 -3.47 -10.75 -9.18
CA THR A 382 -3.09 -10.29 -10.51
C THR A 382 -1.66 -10.68 -10.89
N ALA A 383 -0.94 -11.40 -10.01
CA ALA A 383 0.44 -11.80 -10.23
C ALA A 383 0.55 -12.94 -11.24
N CYS A 384 1.69 -12.99 -11.94
CA CYS A 384 2.03 -14.06 -12.86
C CYS A 384 3.33 -14.75 -12.42
N HIS A 385 3.45 -16.02 -12.80
CA HIS A 385 4.72 -16.71 -12.87
C HIS A 385 5.66 -16.04 -13.91
N VAL A 386 6.95 -16.41 -13.89
CA VAL A 386 7.95 -15.87 -14.84
C VAL A 386 7.60 -16.19 -16.29
N ASP A 387 6.90 -17.29 -16.55
CA ASP A 387 6.42 -17.67 -17.88
C ASP A 387 5.15 -16.93 -18.32
N GLY A 388 4.60 -16.05 -17.47
CA GLY A 388 3.40 -15.28 -17.74
C GLY A 388 2.09 -15.96 -17.31
N THR A 389 2.13 -17.20 -16.82
CA THR A 389 0.93 -17.89 -16.32
C THR A 389 0.38 -17.18 -15.08
N PRO A 390 -0.91 -16.82 -15.01
CA PRO A 390 -1.50 -16.24 -13.81
C PRO A 390 -1.36 -17.16 -12.59
N LEU A 391 -1.06 -16.60 -11.41
CA LEU A 391 -1.01 -17.35 -10.16
C LEU A 391 -2.34 -18.05 -9.87
N ILE A 392 -3.45 -17.36 -10.15
CA ILE A 392 -4.82 -17.82 -9.90
C ILE A 392 -5.35 -18.77 -10.98
N ASP A 393 -4.58 -19.05 -12.04
CA ASP A 393 -5.02 -19.86 -13.19
C ASP A 393 -5.59 -21.24 -12.78
N PRO A 394 -4.96 -22.01 -11.87
CA PRO A 394 -5.53 -23.27 -11.42
C PRO A 394 -6.88 -23.09 -10.71
N TRP A 395 -7.02 -22.01 -9.92
CA TRP A 395 -8.21 -21.76 -9.10
C TRP A 395 -9.42 -21.38 -9.96
N VAL A 396 -9.22 -20.49 -10.94
CA VAL A 396 -10.27 -20.07 -11.86
C VAL A 396 -10.66 -21.17 -12.83
N ARG A 397 -9.73 -22.07 -13.22
CA ARG A 397 -10.04 -23.23 -14.06
C ARG A 397 -10.84 -24.30 -13.32
N GLU A 398 -10.52 -24.55 -12.06
CA GLU A 398 -11.19 -25.56 -11.25
C GLU A 398 -12.63 -25.16 -10.90
N LEU A 399 -12.83 -23.91 -10.43
CA LEU A 399 -14.15 -23.42 -10.01
C LEU A 399 -14.98 -22.84 -11.16
N GLY A 400 -14.32 -22.43 -12.26
CA GLY A 400 -14.90 -21.56 -13.27
C GLY A 400 -14.75 -20.08 -12.89
N VAL A 401 -14.28 -19.26 -13.83
CA VAL A 401 -13.89 -17.86 -13.56
C VAL A 401 -15.02 -17.01 -12.96
N GLU A 402 -16.27 -17.17 -13.43
CA GLU A 402 -17.40 -16.41 -12.89
C GLU A 402 -17.75 -16.80 -11.45
N GLU A 403 -17.77 -18.11 -11.14
CA GLU A 403 -18.07 -18.59 -9.78
C GLU A 403 -16.94 -18.23 -8.81
N TRP A 404 -15.69 -18.33 -9.26
CA TRP A 404 -14.55 -17.87 -8.47
C TRP A 404 -14.66 -16.37 -8.15
N VAL A 405 -15.01 -15.53 -9.14
CA VAL A 405 -15.25 -14.10 -8.94
C VAL A 405 -16.43 -13.85 -7.99
N ARG A 406 -17.55 -14.56 -8.13
CA ARG A 406 -18.68 -14.41 -7.19
C ARG A 406 -18.27 -14.71 -5.75
N ARG A 407 -17.51 -15.78 -5.52
CA ARG A 407 -16.98 -16.11 -4.19
C ARG A 407 -16.03 -15.03 -3.68
N LEU A 408 -15.09 -14.58 -4.52
CA LEU A 408 -14.18 -13.50 -4.17
C LEU A 408 -14.95 -12.22 -3.78
N VAL A 409 -15.96 -11.84 -4.56
CA VAL A 409 -16.80 -10.67 -4.29
C VAL A 409 -17.52 -10.81 -2.96
N ARG A 410 -18.13 -11.98 -2.68
CA ARG A 410 -18.80 -12.21 -1.40
C ARG A 410 -17.87 -12.02 -0.20
N VAL A 411 -16.66 -12.55 -0.27
CA VAL A 411 -15.73 -12.53 0.87
C VAL A 411 -14.92 -11.24 0.99
N SER A 412 -14.77 -10.46 -0.09
CA SER A 412 -13.94 -9.24 -0.10
C SER A 412 -14.74 -7.94 -0.23
N VAL A 413 -15.79 -7.91 -1.06
CA VAL A 413 -16.61 -6.71 -1.29
C VAL A 413 -17.63 -6.49 -0.20
N LEU A 414 -18.38 -7.55 0.16
CA LEU A 414 -19.49 -7.41 1.09
C LEU A 414 -19.08 -6.93 2.49
N PRO A 415 -17.94 -7.38 3.09
CA PRO A 415 -17.50 -6.83 4.39
C PRO A 415 -17.25 -5.33 4.34
N LEU A 416 -16.60 -4.83 3.28
CA LEU A 416 -16.27 -3.42 3.11
C LEU A 416 -17.50 -2.57 2.84
N VAL A 417 -18.38 -3.03 1.95
CA VAL A 417 -19.67 -2.36 1.66
C VAL A 417 -20.58 -2.38 2.89
N HIS A 418 -20.55 -3.45 3.68
CA HIS A 418 -21.33 -3.53 4.91
C HIS A 418 -20.78 -2.58 5.99
N LEU A 419 -19.46 -2.53 6.21
CA LEU A 419 -18.84 -1.54 7.11
C LEU A 419 -19.19 -0.10 6.71
N LEU A 420 -19.17 0.21 5.42
CA LEU A 420 -19.56 1.53 4.92
C LEU A 420 -21.06 1.79 5.15
N CYS A 421 -21.93 0.97 4.58
CA CYS A 421 -23.36 1.22 4.57
C CYS A 421 -23.97 1.06 5.97
N ARG A 422 -23.68 -0.04 6.68
CA ARG A 422 -24.26 -0.29 8.01
C ARG A 422 -23.63 0.63 9.05
N HIS A 423 -22.31 0.75 9.08
CA HIS A 423 -21.59 1.38 10.20
C HIS A 423 -21.08 2.79 9.92
N GLY A 424 -20.97 3.20 8.65
CA GLY A 424 -20.46 4.51 8.25
C GLY A 424 -18.93 4.59 8.24
N ILE A 425 -18.26 3.43 8.08
CA ILE A 425 -16.82 3.28 8.20
C ILE A 425 -16.26 2.80 6.86
N ALA A 426 -15.40 3.59 6.24
CA ALA A 426 -14.63 3.20 5.07
C ALA A 426 -13.20 2.80 5.48
N LEU A 427 -12.68 1.72 4.90
CA LEU A 427 -11.31 1.26 5.10
C LEU A 427 -10.51 1.43 3.81
N GLU A 428 -9.25 1.85 3.93
CA GLU A 428 -8.31 1.94 2.82
C GLU A 428 -7.98 0.55 2.29
N SER A 429 -8.71 0.11 1.28
CA SER A 429 -8.73 -1.29 0.84
C SER A 429 -7.96 -1.50 -0.47
N HIS A 430 -6.81 -0.84 -0.58
CA HIS A 430 -5.84 -1.16 -1.63
C HIS A 430 -5.38 -2.62 -1.50
N ALA A 431 -4.94 -3.23 -2.61
CA ALA A 431 -4.54 -4.64 -2.62
C ALA A 431 -3.43 -4.97 -1.60
N GLN A 432 -2.55 -4.01 -1.29
CA GLN A 432 -1.50 -4.20 -0.28
C GLN A 432 -2.05 -4.32 1.14
N ASN A 433 -3.22 -3.74 1.44
CA ASN A 433 -3.84 -3.76 2.76
C ASN A 433 -4.79 -4.96 2.95
N MET A 434 -4.84 -5.86 1.97
CA MET A 434 -5.74 -7.01 1.96
C MET A 434 -4.96 -8.31 1.75
N VAL A 435 -5.44 -9.38 2.37
CA VAL A 435 -4.98 -10.75 2.11
C VAL A 435 -6.22 -11.61 1.89
N LEU A 436 -6.18 -12.47 0.88
CA LEU A 436 -7.23 -13.45 0.65
C LEU A 436 -6.87 -14.75 1.35
N VAL A 437 -7.73 -15.22 2.25
CA VAL A 437 -7.68 -16.59 2.77
C VAL A 437 -8.48 -17.49 1.84
N HIS A 438 -7.93 -18.66 1.55
CA HIS A 438 -8.52 -19.61 0.65
C HIS A 438 -8.24 -21.06 1.06
N GLU A 439 -9.11 -21.96 0.63
CA GLU A 439 -8.89 -23.41 0.69
C GLU A 439 -8.72 -23.93 -0.73
N ASN A 440 -7.51 -24.36 -1.09
CA ASN A 440 -7.17 -24.82 -2.44
C ASN A 440 -7.59 -23.85 -3.56
N GLY A 441 -7.47 -22.54 -3.33
CA GLY A 441 -7.84 -21.50 -4.29
C GLY A 441 -9.29 -21.03 -4.23
N THR A 442 -10.13 -21.69 -3.45
CA THR A 442 -11.51 -21.25 -3.18
C THR A 442 -11.48 -20.09 -2.17
N PRO A 443 -11.95 -18.87 -2.52
CA PRO A 443 -12.02 -17.75 -1.59
C PRO A 443 -12.89 -18.08 -0.36
N THR A 444 -12.37 -17.89 0.86
CA THR A 444 -13.12 -18.17 2.10
C THR A 444 -13.38 -16.93 2.95
N ARG A 445 -12.37 -16.08 3.15
CA ARG A 445 -12.49 -14.83 3.92
C ARG A 445 -11.41 -13.83 3.53
N VAL A 446 -11.67 -12.56 3.86
CA VAL A 446 -10.70 -11.47 3.68
C VAL A 446 -10.02 -11.14 5.00
N VAL A 447 -8.74 -10.81 4.91
CA VAL A 447 -7.97 -10.21 6.00
C VAL A 447 -7.69 -8.77 5.63
N LEU A 448 -7.88 -7.87 6.59
CA LEU A 448 -7.69 -6.43 6.48
C LEU A 448 -6.62 -5.98 7.48
N LYS A 449 -5.82 -4.99 7.11
CA LYS A 449 -4.73 -4.45 7.93
C LYS A 449 -4.45 -2.98 7.59
N ASP A 450 -3.53 -2.35 8.32
CA ASP A 450 -3.10 -0.95 8.14
C ASP A 450 -4.16 0.10 8.52
N PHE A 451 -4.69 0.06 9.76
CA PHE A 451 -5.83 0.89 10.19
C PHE A 451 -5.48 2.27 10.79
N HIS A 452 -4.33 2.41 11.45
CA HIS A 452 -3.85 3.64 12.14
C HIS A 452 -3.97 4.95 11.33
N ASP A 453 -3.89 4.87 10.00
CA ASP A 453 -4.08 5.99 9.07
C ASP A 453 -5.03 5.63 7.90
N GLY A 454 -5.56 4.39 7.89
CA GLY A 454 -6.30 3.78 6.77
C GLY A 454 -7.81 3.64 7.03
N VAL A 455 -8.39 4.48 7.88
CA VAL A 455 -9.83 4.51 8.16
C VAL A 455 -10.38 5.90 7.85
N ARG A 456 -11.55 5.97 7.22
CA ARG A 456 -12.26 7.22 7.00
C ARG A 456 -13.71 7.11 7.44
N PHE A 457 -14.18 8.10 8.18
CA PHE A 457 -15.57 8.16 8.64
C PHE A 457 -16.04 9.60 8.82
N SER A 458 -17.36 9.77 8.88
CA SER A 458 -17.99 11.01 9.33
C SER A 458 -18.72 10.74 10.62
N ARG A 459 -18.29 11.39 11.71
CA ARG A 459 -18.85 11.15 13.05
C ARG A 459 -20.37 11.36 13.10
N ALA A 460 -20.90 12.32 12.34
CA ALA A 460 -22.34 12.57 12.23
C ALA A 460 -23.12 11.45 11.53
N HIS A 461 -22.45 10.60 10.75
CA HIS A 461 -23.05 9.55 9.91
C HIS A 461 -22.67 8.13 10.36
N LEU A 462 -21.97 7.97 11.49
CA LEU A 462 -21.76 6.68 12.12
C LEU A 462 -23.09 6.10 12.63
N ALA A 463 -23.22 4.77 12.63
CA ALA A 463 -24.37 4.12 13.24
C ALA A 463 -24.40 4.29 14.77
N GLU A 464 -23.21 4.28 15.39
CA GLU A 464 -23.04 4.36 16.83
C GLU A 464 -21.98 5.41 17.18
N PRO A 465 -22.25 6.72 16.95
CA PRO A 465 -21.26 7.79 17.14
C PRO A 465 -20.74 7.89 18.57
N GLN A 466 -21.53 7.49 19.55
CA GLN A 466 -21.16 7.43 20.97
C GLN A 466 -20.07 6.40 21.29
N ARG A 467 -19.83 5.42 20.41
CA ARG A 467 -18.75 4.42 20.56
C ARG A 467 -17.49 4.81 19.78
N CYS A 468 -17.54 5.88 18.99
CA CYS A 468 -16.37 6.37 18.28
C CYS A 468 -15.33 6.88 19.29
N PRO A 469 -14.08 6.38 19.25
CA PRO A 469 -13.05 6.81 20.18
C PRO A 469 -12.66 8.27 19.94
N GLU A 470 -12.04 8.87 20.96
CA GLU A 470 -11.32 10.13 20.79
C GLU A 470 -9.99 9.83 20.09
N LEU A 471 -9.83 10.36 18.88
CA LEU A 471 -8.63 10.21 18.07
C LEU A 471 -7.78 11.48 18.14
N ALA A 472 -6.46 11.32 18.14
CA ALA A 472 -5.53 12.42 17.97
C ALA A 472 -5.67 12.99 16.55
N GLY A 473 -5.91 14.31 16.46
CA GLY A 473 -5.99 15.01 15.19
C GLY A 473 -4.62 15.22 14.54
N THR A 474 -4.63 15.52 13.24
CA THR A 474 -3.43 15.86 12.48
C THR A 474 -2.82 17.19 12.99
N PRO A 475 -1.56 17.21 13.45
CA PRO A 475 -0.96 18.44 13.98
C PRO A 475 -0.66 19.45 12.88
N ALA A 476 -0.65 20.74 13.21
CA ALA A 476 -0.52 21.84 12.24
C ALA A 476 0.77 21.83 11.40
N HIS A 477 1.85 21.24 11.92
CA HIS A 477 3.12 21.09 11.20
C HIS A 477 3.12 19.89 10.23
N HIS A 478 2.15 18.99 10.34
CA HIS A 478 1.95 17.86 9.43
C HIS A 478 0.83 18.18 8.43
N GLN A 479 1.17 18.96 7.40
CA GLN A 479 0.21 19.44 6.40
C GLN A 479 0.08 18.45 5.22
N ASN A 480 -0.26 17.19 5.48
CA ASN A 480 -0.71 16.28 4.42
C ASN A 480 -2.24 16.34 4.33
N ARG A 481 -2.77 17.07 3.34
CA ARG A 481 -4.21 17.25 3.17
C ARG A 481 -4.96 15.97 2.81
N ASN A 482 -4.26 14.89 2.47
CA ASN A 482 -4.86 13.60 2.11
C ASN A 482 -4.79 12.59 3.26
N SER A 483 -4.15 12.93 4.38
CA SER A 483 -4.02 12.09 5.58
C SER A 483 -4.91 12.65 6.70
N PHE A 484 -6.14 12.14 6.71
CA PHE A 484 -7.14 12.39 7.74
C PHE A 484 -8.10 11.20 7.85
N VAL A 485 -8.57 10.97 9.07
CA VAL A 485 -9.48 9.86 9.41
C VAL A 485 -10.93 10.29 9.61
N GLU A 486 -11.15 11.52 10.09
CA GLU A 486 -12.49 12.07 10.36
C GLU A 486 -12.77 13.25 9.42
N THR A 487 -13.96 13.26 8.80
CA THR A 487 -14.40 14.34 7.90
C THR A 487 -15.89 14.67 8.07
N GLY A 488 -16.24 15.93 7.82
CA GLY A 488 -17.63 16.37 7.72
C GLY A 488 -18.27 16.08 6.37
N GLU A 489 -17.46 15.80 5.34
CA GLU A 489 -17.91 15.59 3.97
C GLU A 489 -18.17 14.11 3.70
N LEU A 490 -19.44 13.75 3.55
CA LEU A 490 -19.87 12.36 3.35
C LEU A 490 -19.33 11.74 2.06
N GLY A 491 -19.22 12.52 0.98
CA GLY A 491 -18.66 12.08 -0.30
C GLY A 491 -17.26 11.49 -0.14
N LEU A 492 -16.39 12.19 0.61
CA LEU A 492 -15.02 11.75 0.90
C LEU A 492 -14.94 10.42 1.67
N VAL A 493 -15.98 10.03 2.41
CA VAL A 493 -16.06 8.71 3.08
C VAL A 493 -16.39 7.62 2.07
N THR A 494 -17.43 7.85 1.24
CA THR A 494 -17.87 6.89 0.23
C THR A 494 -16.80 6.70 -0.84
N ASP A 495 -16.28 7.80 -1.38
CA ASP A 495 -15.24 7.80 -2.42
C ASP A 495 -13.94 7.19 -1.91
N PHE A 496 -13.65 7.22 -0.61
CA PHE A 496 -12.46 6.53 -0.08
C PHE A 496 -12.50 5.02 -0.33
N LEU A 497 -13.67 4.40 -0.18
CA LEU A 497 -13.83 2.99 -0.54
C LEU A 497 -13.86 2.81 -2.06
N LEU A 498 -14.59 3.65 -2.78
CA LEU A 498 -14.76 3.51 -4.23
C LEU A 498 -13.43 3.71 -4.99
N ASP A 499 -12.64 4.71 -4.61
CA ASP A 499 -11.32 4.96 -5.16
C ASP A 499 -10.33 3.85 -4.77
N ALA A 500 -10.14 3.61 -3.47
CA ALA A 500 -9.09 2.69 -3.02
C ALA A 500 -9.36 1.22 -3.40
N PHE A 501 -10.62 0.78 -3.32
CA PHE A 501 -10.99 -0.61 -3.54
C PHE A 501 -11.53 -0.85 -4.95
N PHE A 502 -12.53 -0.09 -5.38
CA PHE A 502 -13.16 -0.40 -6.67
C PHE A 502 -12.28 0.08 -7.84
N PHE A 503 -11.78 1.31 -7.81
CA PHE A 503 -10.94 1.85 -8.89
C PHE A 503 -9.53 1.25 -8.91
N ILE A 504 -8.78 1.33 -7.80
CA ILE A 504 -7.38 0.90 -7.75
C ILE A 504 -7.22 -0.63 -7.66
N ASN A 505 -8.05 -1.32 -6.87
CA ASN A 505 -7.86 -2.75 -6.60
C ASN A 505 -8.69 -3.63 -7.57
N LEU A 506 -10.01 -3.59 -7.49
CA LEU A 506 -10.89 -4.40 -8.35
C LEU A 506 -10.81 -4.01 -9.82
N GLY A 507 -10.55 -2.73 -10.14
CA GLY A 507 -10.32 -2.29 -11.52
C GLY A 507 -9.12 -2.98 -12.16
N GLU A 508 -8.03 -3.16 -11.41
CA GLU A 508 -6.87 -3.93 -11.88
C GLU A 508 -7.19 -5.41 -12.06
N LEU A 509 -7.98 -5.99 -11.14
CA LEU A 509 -8.41 -7.38 -11.25
C LEU A 509 -9.34 -7.58 -12.46
N ALA A 510 -10.26 -6.66 -12.72
CA ALA A 510 -11.17 -6.71 -13.86
C ALA A 510 -10.39 -6.70 -15.19
N ILE A 511 -9.45 -5.75 -15.34
CA ILE A 511 -8.57 -5.68 -16.51
C ILE A 511 -7.73 -6.96 -16.63
N PHE A 512 -7.18 -7.45 -15.52
CA PHE A 512 -6.37 -8.67 -15.52
C PHE A 512 -7.16 -9.90 -15.97
N LEU A 513 -8.36 -10.10 -15.44
CA LEU A 513 -9.22 -11.24 -15.80
C LEU A 513 -9.73 -11.15 -17.24
N ALA A 514 -9.98 -9.95 -17.77
CA ALA A 514 -10.31 -9.75 -19.17
C ALA A 514 -9.13 -10.12 -20.08
N ASP A 515 -7.93 -9.62 -19.75
CA ASP A 515 -6.74 -9.83 -20.58
C ASP A 515 -6.15 -11.25 -20.46
N ARG A 516 -6.38 -11.97 -19.35
CA ARG A 516 -5.70 -13.23 -19.03
C ARG A 516 -6.59 -14.43 -18.76
N CYS A 517 -7.87 -14.22 -18.45
CA CYS A 517 -8.78 -15.28 -18.00
C CYS A 517 -10.12 -15.30 -18.77
N ASP A 518 -10.22 -14.57 -19.88
CA ASP A 518 -11.40 -14.55 -20.78
C ASP A 518 -12.70 -14.13 -20.07
N LEU A 519 -12.60 -13.26 -19.05
CA LEU A 519 -13.76 -12.66 -18.39
C LEU A 519 -13.84 -11.17 -18.74
N ASP A 520 -14.74 -10.82 -19.66
CA ASP A 520 -15.03 -9.44 -20.05
C ASP A 520 -15.26 -8.52 -18.83
N GLU A 521 -14.72 -7.29 -18.88
CA GLU A 521 -14.81 -6.33 -17.78
C GLU A 521 -16.27 -6.00 -17.40
N ARG A 522 -17.15 -5.79 -18.38
CA ARG A 522 -18.58 -5.52 -18.12
C ARG A 522 -19.23 -6.73 -17.46
N ARG A 523 -18.84 -7.95 -17.84
CA ARG A 523 -19.30 -9.15 -17.13
C ARG A 523 -18.80 -9.18 -15.69
N PHE A 524 -17.52 -8.90 -15.44
CA PHE A 524 -16.96 -8.80 -14.08
C PHE A 524 -17.74 -7.81 -13.22
N TRP A 525 -17.94 -6.57 -13.68
CA TRP A 525 -18.67 -5.55 -12.94
C TRP A 525 -20.14 -5.91 -12.71
N ARG A 526 -20.76 -6.67 -13.61
CA ARG A 526 -22.11 -7.20 -13.40
C ARG A 526 -22.15 -8.18 -12.24
N LEU A 527 -21.16 -9.08 -12.13
CA LEU A 527 -21.05 -10.00 -11.00
C LEU A 527 -20.91 -9.24 -9.67
N VAL A 528 -20.05 -8.20 -9.63
CA VAL A 528 -19.88 -7.34 -8.44
C VAL A 528 -21.21 -6.67 -8.07
N ARG A 529 -21.87 -6.05 -9.04
CA ARG A 529 -23.17 -5.39 -8.85
C ARG A 529 -24.24 -6.36 -8.34
N ASP A 530 -24.36 -7.53 -8.94
CA ASP A 530 -25.39 -8.51 -8.61
C ASP A 530 -25.28 -8.94 -7.13
N GLU A 531 -24.06 -9.19 -6.65
CA GLU A 531 -23.83 -9.57 -5.25
C GLU A 531 -24.13 -8.40 -4.29
N ILE A 532 -23.75 -7.15 -4.65
CA ILE A 532 -24.12 -5.96 -3.84
C ILE A 532 -25.64 -5.76 -3.82
N ARG A 533 -26.34 -5.97 -4.94
CA ARG A 533 -27.81 -5.85 -5.01
C ARG A 533 -28.51 -6.96 -4.22
N ALA A 534 -28.00 -8.18 -4.27
CA ALA A 534 -28.50 -9.28 -3.43
C ALA A 534 -28.32 -8.96 -1.93
N TYR A 535 -27.17 -8.38 -1.56
CA TYR A 535 -26.95 -7.85 -0.21
C TYR A 535 -27.96 -6.75 0.17
N GLN A 536 -28.18 -5.75 -0.69
CA GLN A 536 -29.16 -4.70 -0.43
C GLN A 536 -30.59 -5.22 -0.29
N GLN A 537 -30.97 -6.24 -1.08
CA GLN A 537 -32.28 -6.89 -0.98
C GLN A 537 -32.43 -7.64 0.34
N ARG A 538 -31.37 -8.32 0.79
CA ARG A 538 -31.35 -9.07 2.05
C ARG A 538 -31.51 -8.16 3.26
N PHE A 539 -30.81 -7.02 3.26
CA PHE A 539 -30.81 -6.04 4.36
C PHE A 539 -31.67 -4.82 4.00
N GLY A 540 -32.91 -5.06 3.55
CA GLY A 540 -33.82 -4.01 3.08
C GLY A 540 -34.16 -2.96 4.13
N GLU A 541 -34.00 -3.28 5.42
CA GLU A 541 -34.11 -2.35 6.55
C GLU A 541 -33.01 -1.26 6.56
N LEU A 542 -31.93 -1.44 5.80
CA LEU A 542 -30.86 -0.45 5.63
C LEU A 542 -31.06 0.45 4.40
N ALA A 543 -32.26 0.52 3.82
CA ALA A 543 -32.53 1.30 2.60
C ALA A 543 -32.05 2.77 2.69
N ASP A 544 -32.35 3.45 3.80
CA ASP A 544 -31.90 4.84 4.02
C ASP A 544 -30.38 4.95 4.08
N ARG A 545 -29.71 3.93 4.63
CA ARG A 545 -28.25 3.84 4.71
C ARG A 545 -27.63 3.58 3.33
N PHE A 546 -28.26 2.77 2.50
CA PHE A 546 -27.83 2.56 1.11
C PHE A 546 -27.98 3.80 0.25
N ALA A 547 -29.03 4.61 0.49
CA ALA A 547 -29.18 5.91 -0.17
C ALA A 547 -28.13 6.92 0.33
N LEU A 548 -27.76 6.85 1.61
CA LEU A 548 -26.75 7.72 2.22
C LEU A 548 -25.33 7.40 1.71
N PHE A 549 -24.99 6.12 1.57
CA PHE A 549 -23.71 5.62 1.07
C PHE A 549 -23.91 4.88 -0.26
N ASP A 550 -24.39 5.60 -1.27
CA ASP A 550 -24.71 5.00 -2.56
C ASP A 550 -23.45 4.61 -3.34
N VAL A 551 -23.20 3.31 -3.45
CA VAL A 551 -22.08 2.76 -4.26
C VAL A 551 -22.41 2.66 -5.75
N PHE A 552 -23.65 2.98 -6.15
CA PHE A 552 -24.13 2.99 -7.53
C PHE A 552 -24.30 4.41 -8.10
N THR A 553 -23.65 5.41 -7.49
CA THR A 553 -23.60 6.77 -8.06
C THR A 553 -23.10 6.70 -9.51
N PRO A 554 -23.60 7.54 -10.44
CA PRO A 554 -23.18 7.49 -11.84
C PRO A 554 -21.68 7.74 -12.04
N THR A 555 -21.09 8.52 -11.15
CA THR A 555 -19.67 8.89 -11.15
C THR A 555 -19.11 8.83 -9.75
N ILE A 556 -17.79 8.71 -9.65
CA ILE A 556 -17.02 8.78 -8.41
C ILE A 556 -15.88 9.79 -8.56
N GLU A 557 -15.36 10.29 -7.45
CA GLU A 557 -14.13 11.07 -7.44
C GLU A 557 -12.93 10.16 -7.15
N VAL A 558 -11.90 10.21 -7.99
CA VAL A 558 -10.64 9.46 -7.78
C VAL A 558 -9.43 10.38 -7.75
N GLU A 559 -8.41 10.03 -6.96
CA GLU A 559 -7.21 10.85 -6.81
C GLU A 559 -6.35 10.88 -8.09
N LYS A 560 -5.92 12.09 -8.48
CA LYS A 560 -4.95 12.30 -9.55
C LYS A 560 -3.52 12.06 -9.04
N LEU A 561 -3.19 10.79 -8.79
CA LEU A 561 -1.94 10.37 -8.17
C LEU A 561 -0.71 10.84 -8.95
N THR A 562 -0.75 10.83 -10.29
CA THR A 562 0.38 11.23 -11.13
C THR A 562 0.53 12.75 -11.18
N THR A 563 -0.57 13.46 -11.34
CA THR A 563 -0.61 14.94 -11.40
C THR A 563 -0.11 15.56 -10.10
N ARG A 564 -0.38 14.93 -8.95
CA ARG A 564 0.19 15.34 -7.65
C ARG A 564 1.72 15.36 -7.62
N ARG A 565 2.39 14.64 -8.53
CA ARG A 565 3.86 14.64 -8.66
C ARG A 565 4.39 15.69 -9.61
N LEU A 566 3.52 16.26 -10.42
CA LEU A 566 3.84 17.27 -11.40
C LEU A 566 3.58 18.67 -10.87
N LEU A 567 2.79 18.82 -9.81
CA LEU A 567 2.35 20.11 -9.27
C LEU A 567 2.55 20.19 -7.75
N PRO A 568 2.62 21.40 -7.16
CA PRO A 568 2.66 21.58 -5.71
C PRO A 568 1.47 20.94 -4.98
N ASP A 569 1.76 20.24 -3.88
CA ASP A 569 0.77 19.52 -3.05
C ASP A 569 -0.02 20.48 -2.13
N THR A 570 -0.76 21.41 -2.72
CA THR A 570 -1.48 22.49 -2.02
C THR A 570 -2.98 22.23 -1.83
N GLU A 571 -3.52 21.25 -2.56
CA GLU A 571 -4.96 20.95 -2.61
C GLU A 571 -5.18 19.46 -2.92
N LEU A 572 -6.34 18.94 -2.50
CA LEU A 572 -6.79 17.61 -2.87
C LEU A 572 -7.11 17.60 -4.37
N ARG A 573 -6.44 16.73 -5.13
CA ARG A 573 -6.59 16.65 -6.60
C ARG A 573 -7.41 15.43 -6.96
N LEU A 574 -8.67 15.67 -7.28
CA LEU A 574 -9.61 14.65 -7.71
C LEU A 574 -10.01 14.89 -9.17
N HIS A 575 -10.49 13.84 -9.83
CA HIS A 575 -11.35 13.99 -11.00
C HIS A 575 -12.52 13.02 -10.96
N THR A 576 -13.62 13.49 -11.55
CA THR A 576 -14.85 12.74 -11.71
C THR A 576 -14.72 11.72 -12.84
N VAL A 577 -15.01 10.45 -12.55
CA VAL A 577 -14.91 9.34 -13.51
C VAL A 577 -16.18 8.48 -13.48
N PRO A 578 -16.57 7.82 -14.59
CA PRO A 578 -17.77 7.00 -14.62
C PRO A 578 -17.64 5.79 -13.69
N ASN A 579 -18.76 5.42 -13.04
CA ASN A 579 -18.80 4.25 -12.16
C ASN A 579 -19.32 3.01 -12.93
N PRO A 580 -18.49 1.96 -13.13
CA PRO A 580 -18.92 0.79 -13.88
C PRO A 580 -20.09 0.04 -13.22
N LEU A 581 -20.28 0.15 -11.90
CA LEU A 581 -21.43 -0.44 -11.20
C LEU A 581 -22.76 0.21 -11.61
N ALA A 582 -22.75 1.51 -11.90
CA ALA A 582 -23.90 2.25 -12.39
C ALA A 582 -24.16 2.00 -13.88
N GLU A 583 -23.09 1.80 -14.66
CA GLU A 583 -23.14 1.74 -16.13
C GLU A 583 -23.35 0.34 -16.72
N VAL A 584 -23.18 -0.74 -15.96
CA VAL A 584 -23.18 -2.11 -16.51
C VAL A 584 -24.46 -2.53 -17.26
N ASP A 585 -25.58 -1.86 -16.98
CA ASP A 585 -26.87 -2.07 -17.64
C ASP A 585 -27.21 -1.01 -18.70
N ARG A 586 -26.38 0.02 -18.87
CA ARG A 586 -26.52 1.00 -19.94
C ARG A 586 -25.93 0.41 -21.22
N CYS A 587 -26.78 0.29 -22.24
CA CYS A 587 -26.46 -0.26 -23.56
C CYS A 587 -25.43 0.60 -24.30
#